data_AF-A0A973KTB4-F1
#
_entry.id   AF-A0A973KTB4-F1
#
_cell.length_a   1.000
_cell.length_b   1.000
_cell.length_c   1.000
_cell.angle_alpha   90.00
_cell.angle_beta   90.00
_cell.angle_gamma   90.00
#
_symmetry.space_group_name_H-M   'P 1'
#
loop_
_entity.id
_entity.type
_entity.pdbx_description
1 polymer ?
#
loop_
_entity_poly.entity_id
_entity_poly.type
_entity_poly.pdbx_seq_one_letter_code
_entity_poly.pdbx_strand_id
1 'polypeptide(L)'
;KALQIELALDVSEKLRAAGLRVLVDDRAGVSPGVKFTDAELIGVPKILVAGRRSGEGVLELKDRKTGEREELTVDEAIARLTA
;
A
#
# COMPACT_ATOMS: atom_id res chain seq x y z
N LYS A 1 -6.84 -8.73 -10.00
CA LYS A 1 -5.41 -8.93 -9.64
C LYS A 1 -4.48 -8.09 -10.50
N ALA A 2 -4.52 -8.18 -11.84
CA ALA A 2 -3.72 -7.31 -12.72
C ALA A 2 -3.86 -5.81 -12.37
N LEU A 3 -5.10 -5.33 -12.26
CA LEU A 3 -5.40 -3.95 -11.85
C LEU A 3 -4.83 -3.54 -10.48
N GLN A 4 -4.80 -4.46 -9.51
CA GLN A 4 -4.27 -4.17 -8.17
C GLN A 4 -2.75 -4.02 -8.21
N ILE A 5 -2.08 -4.85 -9.01
CA ILE A 5 -0.63 -4.79 -9.19
C ILE A 5 -0.26 -3.51 -9.94
N GLU A 6 -0.95 -3.21 -11.05
CA GLU A 6 -0.74 -2.00 -11.82
C GLU A 6 -0.92 -0.74 -10.98
N LEU A 7 -2.01 -0.67 -10.20
CA LEU A 7 -2.25 0.45 -9.28
C LEU A 7 -1.15 0.56 -8.21
N ALA A 8 -0.76 -0.57 -7.60
CA ALA A 8 0.30 -0.57 -6.59
C ALA A 8 1.65 -0.10 -7.15
N LEU A 9 1.97 -0.48 -8.40
CA LEU A 9 3.18 -0.03 -9.08
C LEU A 9 3.12 1.48 -9.39
N ASP A 10 2.03 1.98 -9.95
CA ASP A 10 1.85 3.43 -10.23
C ASP A 10 1.99 4.28 -8.96
N VAL A 11 1.30 3.90 -7.90
CA VAL A 11 1.38 4.57 -6.59
C VAL A 11 2.79 4.50 -6.04
N SER A 12 3.48 3.35 -6.18
CA SER A 12 4.84 3.20 -5.68
C SER A 12 5.82 4.13 -6.37
N GLU A 13 5.68 4.34 -7.68
CA GLU A 13 6.55 5.24 -8.43
C GLU A 13 6.31 6.70 -8.06
N LYS A 14 5.05 7.11 -7.85
CA LYS A 14 4.71 8.45 -7.35
C LYS A 14 5.30 8.73 -5.96
N LEU A 15 5.18 7.77 -5.03
CA LEU A 15 5.75 7.88 -3.69
C LEU A 15 7.29 7.88 -3.71
N ARG A 16 7.91 7.08 -4.58
CA ARG A 16 9.36 7.08 -4.79
C ARG A 16 9.85 8.41 -5.35
N ALA A 17 9.14 8.99 -6.32
CA ALA A 17 9.44 10.30 -6.86
C ALA A 17 9.35 11.41 -5.79
N ALA A 18 8.51 11.22 -4.77
CA ALA A 18 8.44 12.09 -3.59
C ALA A 18 9.53 11.81 -2.54
N GLY A 19 10.49 10.91 -2.81
CA GLY A 19 11.63 10.62 -1.94
C GLY A 19 11.40 9.52 -0.91
N LEU A 20 10.26 8.83 -0.94
CA LEU A 20 9.98 7.74 0.00
C LEU A 20 10.61 6.41 -0.47
N ARG A 21 11.02 5.58 0.49
CA ARG A 21 11.42 4.19 0.21
C ARG A 21 10.19 3.30 0.21
N VAL A 22 9.87 2.74 -0.96
CA VAL A 22 8.66 1.93 -1.16
C VAL A 22 9.01 0.51 -1.60
N LEU A 23 8.44 -0.46 -0.89
CA LEU A 23 8.46 -1.88 -1.22
C LEU A 23 7.07 -2.30 -1.71
N VAL A 24 7.01 -2.92 -2.89
CA VAL A 24 5.77 -3.50 -3.44
C VAL A 24 5.86 -5.01 -3.29
N ASP A 25 4.87 -5.62 -2.63
CA ASP A 25 4.75 -7.08 -2.50
C ASP A 25 3.70 -7.64 -3.47
N ASP A 26 4.15 -7.97 -4.68
CA ASP A 26 3.34 -8.53 -5.77
C ASP A 26 3.46 -10.07 -5.87
N ARG A 27 4.10 -10.73 -4.89
CA ARG A 27 4.32 -12.20 -4.88
C ARG A 27 3.01 -12.96 -5.15
N ALA A 28 3.00 -13.74 -6.22
CA ALA A 28 1.87 -14.59 -6.59
C ALA A 28 1.78 -15.82 -5.67
N GLY A 29 0.56 -16.31 -5.41
CA GLY A 29 0.33 -17.49 -4.57
C GLY A 29 0.48 -17.28 -3.06
N VAL A 30 0.98 -16.11 -2.62
CA VAL A 30 1.09 -15.76 -1.19
C VAL A 30 -0.20 -15.09 -0.72
N SER A 31 -0.73 -15.54 0.43
CA SER A 31 -1.95 -14.97 1.00
C SER A 31 -1.69 -13.55 1.54
N PRO A 32 -2.68 -12.64 1.54
CA PRO A 32 -2.52 -11.29 2.07
C PRO A 32 -2.03 -11.26 3.53
N GLY A 33 -2.48 -12.22 4.35
CA GLY A 33 -2.05 -12.34 5.75
C GLY A 33 -0.54 -12.53 5.89
N VAL A 34 0.06 -13.40 5.07
CA VAL A 34 1.52 -13.62 5.06
C VAL A 34 2.26 -12.35 4.65
N LYS A 35 1.75 -11.62 3.65
CA LYS A 35 2.34 -10.33 3.23
C LYS A 35 2.31 -9.29 4.34
N PHE A 36 1.21 -9.22 5.09
CA PHE A 36 1.11 -8.31 6.23
C PHE A 36 2.07 -8.69 7.36
N THR A 37 2.19 -9.98 7.67
CA THR A 37 3.17 -10.47 8.64
C THR A 37 4.59 -10.10 8.22
N ASP A 38 4.97 -10.32 6.97
CA ASP A 38 6.31 -9.97 6.46
C ASP A 38 6.57 -8.46 6.55
N ALA A 39 5.61 -7.62 6.16
CA ALA A 39 5.72 -6.17 6.25
C ALA A 39 5.87 -5.69 7.72
N GLU A 40 5.14 -6.31 8.65
CA GLU A 40 5.24 -6.02 10.08
C GLU A 40 6.57 -6.48 10.68
N LEU A 41 7.08 -7.64 10.26
CA LEU A 41 8.36 -8.21 10.72
C LEU A 41 9.55 -7.34 10.30
N ILE A 42 9.58 -6.87 9.06
CA ILE A 42 10.65 -5.98 8.56
C ILE A 42 10.47 -4.52 9.00
N GLY A 43 9.39 -4.22 9.71
CA GLY A 43 9.20 -2.92 10.35
C GLY A 43 8.64 -1.82 9.45
N VAL A 44 7.86 -2.15 8.42
CA VAL A 44 7.23 -1.14 7.56
C VAL A 44 6.25 -0.28 8.39
N PRO A 45 6.44 1.06 8.45
CA PRO A 45 5.62 1.91 9.32
C PRO A 45 4.19 2.14 8.79
N LYS A 46 4.03 2.22 7.46
CA LYS A 46 2.78 2.49 6.76
C LYS A 46 2.58 1.44 5.68
N ILE A 47 1.45 0.75 5.68
CA ILE A 47 1.14 -0.32 4.73
C ILE A 47 -0.05 0.12 3.87
N LEU A 48 0.17 0.28 2.57
CA LEU A 48 -0.90 0.53 1.59
C LEU A 48 -1.35 -0.78 0.97
N VAL A 49 -2.66 -1.01 0.93
CA VAL A 49 -3.26 -2.25 0.44
C VAL A 49 -4.11 -1.97 -0.79
N ALA A 50 -3.69 -2.52 -1.93
CA ALA A 50 -4.48 -2.57 -3.17
C ALA A 50 -5.51 -3.71 -3.09
N GLY A 51 -6.66 -3.41 -2.48
CA GLY A 51 -7.74 -4.35 -2.17
C GLY A 51 -8.79 -4.51 -3.27
N ARG A 52 -10.02 -4.86 -2.87
CA ARG A 52 -11.14 -5.05 -3.81
C ARG A 52 -11.59 -3.75 -4.49
N ARG A 53 -11.46 -2.63 -3.80
CA ARG A 53 -11.87 -1.29 -4.27
C ARG A 53 -10.81 -0.59 -5.12
N SER A 54 -9.73 -1.29 -5.51
CA SER A 54 -8.72 -0.72 -6.41
C SER A 54 -9.29 -0.32 -7.78
N GLY A 55 -10.39 -0.95 -8.23
CA GLY A 55 -11.10 -0.51 -9.43
C GLY A 55 -11.86 0.80 -9.30
N GLU A 56 -12.08 1.27 -8.08
CA GLU A 56 -12.66 2.57 -7.76
C GLU A 56 -11.57 3.62 -7.45
N GLY A 57 -10.28 3.25 -7.58
CA GLY A 57 -9.17 4.13 -7.22
C GLY A 57 -8.98 4.30 -5.70
N VAL A 58 -9.46 3.33 -4.91
CA VAL A 58 -9.38 3.34 -3.44
C VAL A 58 -8.33 2.33 -2.93
N LEU A 59 -7.56 2.77 -1.94
CA LEU A 59 -6.56 1.99 -1.21
C LEU A 59 -6.88 1.99 0.28
N GLU A 60 -6.49 0.92 0.99
CA GLU A 60 -6.53 0.90 2.46
C GLU A 60 -5.15 1.25 2.99
N LEU A 61 -5.03 2.33 3.77
CA LEU A 61 -3.83 2.69 4.49
C LEU A 61 -3.93 2.15 5.92
N LYS A 62 -2.93 1.34 6.30
CA LYS A 62 -2.77 0.81 7.65
C LYS A 62 -1.55 1.42 8.33
N ASP A 63 -1.74 1.94 9.53
CA ASP A 63 -0.66 2.36 10.41
C ASP A 63 -0.21 1.18 11.28
N ARG A 64 1.08 0.81 11.21
CA ARG A 64 1.61 -0.30 12.01
C ARG A 64 1.65 0.02 13.50
N LYS A 65 1.91 1.28 13.88
CA LYS A 65 2.10 1.70 15.27
C LYS A 65 0.76 1.76 16.00
N THR A 66 -0.27 2.30 15.37
CA THR A 66 -1.61 2.44 16.00
C THR A 66 -2.54 1.27 15.68
N GLY A 67 -2.29 0.55 14.59
CA GLY A 67 -3.18 -0.49 14.08
C GLY A 67 -4.40 0.05 13.33
N GLU A 68 -4.53 1.37 13.21
CA GLU A 68 -5.63 2.04 12.50
C GLU A 68 -5.59 1.73 11.01
N ARG A 69 -6.79 1.68 10.42
CA ARG A 69 -7.00 1.42 9.00
C ARG A 69 -8.02 2.40 8.47
N GLU A 70 -7.74 2.95 7.32
CA GLU A 70 -8.61 3.90 6.64
C GLU A 70 -8.61 3.63 5.14
N GLU A 71 -9.76 3.80 4.50
CA GLU A 71 -9.87 3.81 3.04
C GLU A 71 -9.64 5.22 2.54
N LEU A 72 -8.74 5.38 1.57
CA LEU A 72 -8.37 6.66 0.96
C LEU A 72 -8.36 6.49 -0.55
N THR A 73 -8.66 7.57 -1.26
CA THR A 73 -8.33 7.64 -2.69
C THR A 73 -6.82 7.62 -2.88
N VAL A 74 -6.36 7.27 -4.08
CA VAL A 74 -4.93 7.31 -4.45
C VAL A 74 -4.30 8.67 -4.13
N ASP A 75 -4.99 9.76 -4.47
CA ASP A 75 -4.47 11.11 -4.28
C ASP A 75 -4.35 11.47 -2.79
N GLU A 76 -5.36 11.13 -1.99
CA GLU A 76 -5.32 11.32 -0.53
C GLU A 76 -4.21 10.49 0.12
N ALA A 77 -4.03 9.24 -0.31
CA ALA A 77 -2.98 8.36 0.19
C ALA A 77 -1.59 8.93 -0.11
N ILE A 78 -1.36 9.44 -1.33
CA ILE A 78 -0.10 10.07 -1.70
C ILE A 78 0.12 11.31 -0.86
N ALA A 79 -0.84 12.24 -0.83
CA ALA A 79 -0.72 13.49 -0.08
C ALA A 79 -0.40 13.26 1.41
N ARG A 80 -1.05 12.26 2.03
CA ARG A 80 -0.85 11.92 3.44
C ARG A 80 0.49 11.26 3.75
N LEU A 81 1.12 10.60 2.78
CA LEU A 81 2.42 9.95 2.96
C LEU A 81 3.60 10.86 2.61
N THR A 82 3.37 11.90 1.80
CA THR A 82 4.39 12.85 1.37
C THR A 82 4.40 14.16 2.15
N ALA A 83 3.40 14.38 3.02
CA ALA A 83 3.35 15.51 3.95
C ALA A 83 4.31 15.31 5.13
#